data_AF-A0A6I1DUS1-F1
#
_entry.id   AF-A0A6I1DUS1-F1
#
_cell.length_a   1.000
_cell.length_b   1.000
_cell.length_c   1.000
_cell.angle_alpha   90.00
_cell.angle_beta   90.00
_cell.angle_gamma   90.00
#
_symmetry.space_group_name_H-M   'P 1'
#
loop_
_entity.id
_entity.type
_entity.pdbx_description
1 polymer ?
#
loop_
_entity_poly.entity_id
_entity_poly.type
_entity_poly.pdbx_seq_one_letter_code
_entity_poly.pdbx_strand_id
1 'polypeptide(L)'
;EYMGRRIAGGNIRTFLLQRHLVIDHRLHQLINSGVTQVVEIACGLSPRGHRFCQQYPQLTYIETDLPDMARRKQHLLTEHQVLSERHRVMPINIFADVGEL
;
A
#
# COMPACT_ATOMS: atom_id res chain seq x y z
N GLU A 1 -15.04 -34.31 7.94
CA GLU A 1 -14.40 -33.04 8.36
C GLU A 1 -13.15 -32.61 7.57
N TYR A 2 -12.50 -33.48 6.77
CA TYR A 2 -11.28 -33.12 6.02
C TYR A 2 -11.51 -32.32 4.71
N MET A 3 -12.72 -32.37 4.12
CA MET A 3 -13.01 -31.69 2.83
C MET A 3 -13.47 -30.23 2.97
N GLY A 4 -14.00 -29.80 4.12
CA GLY A 4 -14.50 -28.43 4.32
C GLY A 4 -13.40 -27.35 4.40
N ARG A 5 -12.20 -27.72 4.89
CA ARG A 5 -11.08 -26.76 5.05
C ARG A 5 -10.32 -26.46 3.75
N ARG A 6 -10.31 -27.37 2.77
CA ARG A 6 -9.63 -27.14 1.49
C ARG A 6 -10.38 -26.19 0.55
N ILE A 7 -11.71 -26.13 0.64
CA ILE A 7 -12.53 -25.24 -0.19
C ILE A 7 -12.52 -23.80 0.35
N ALA A 8 -12.50 -23.61 1.67
CA ALA A 8 -12.42 -22.28 2.28
C ALA A 8 -10.98 -21.71 2.36
N GLY A 9 -9.98 -22.56 2.60
CA GLY A 9 -8.58 -22.14 2.82
C GLY A 9 -7.72 -22.02 1.56
N GLY A 10 -8.11 -22.64 0.44
CA GLY A 10 -7.31 -22.68 -0.79
C GLY A 10 -7.31 -21.38 -1.62
N ASN A 11 -8.25 -20.47 -1.37
CA ASN A 11 -8.47 -19.30 -2.24
C ASN A 11 -8.04 -17.97 -1.61
N ILE A 12 -7.94 -17.83 -0.29
CA ILE A 12 -7.70 -16.51 0.31
C ILE A 12 -6.32 -15.95 -0.05
N ARG A 13 -5.27 -16.77 -0.04
CA ARG A 13 -3.93 -16.34 -0.44
C ARG A 13 -3.89 -15.96 -1.92
N THR A 14 -4.52 -16.78 -2.77
CA THR A 14 -4.62 -16.52 -4.21
C THR A 14 -5.38 -15.23 -4.49
N PHE A 15 -6.52 -15.03 -3.83
CA PHE A 15 -7.31 -13.82 -3.92
C PHE A 15 -6.53 -12.59 -3.44
N LEU A 16 -5.83 -12.68 -2.31
CA LEU A 16 -4.99 -11.60 -1.80
C LEU A 16 -3.88 -11.25 -2.78
N LEU A 17 -3.24 -12.25 -3.41
CA LEU A 17 -2.23 -12.02 -4.45
C LEU A 17 -2.84 -11.39 -5.71
N GLN A 18 -3.96 -11.93 -6.21
CA GLN A 18 -4.67 -11.39 -7.37
C GLN A 18 -5.08 -9.94 -7.15
N ARG A 19 -5.56 -9.60 -5.94
CA ARG A 19 -5.90 -8.22 -5.57
C ARG A 19 -4.69 -7.29 -5.72
N HIS A 20 -3.51 -7.71 -5.29
CA HIS A 20 -2.29 -6.90 -5.48
C HIS A 20 -1.98 -6.72 -6.97
N LEU A 21 -2.06 -7.78 -7.77
CA LEU A 21 -1.76 -7.73 -9.20
C LEU A 21 -2.72 -6.80 -9.97
N VAL A 22 -4.02 -6.86 -9.66
CA VAL A 22 -5.02 -6.01 -10.31
C VAL A 22 -4.81 -4.54 -9.95
N ILE A 23 -4.57 -4.24 -8.68
CA ILE A 23 -4.28 -2.87 -8.23
C ILE A 23 -3.00 -2.35 -8.89
N ASP A 24 -1.93 -3.14 -8.88
CA ASP A 24 -0.64 -2.77 -9.48
C ASP A 24 -0.79 -2.51 -10.99
N HIS A 25 -1.52 -3.36 -11.71
CA HIS A 25 -1.79 -3.18 -13.13
C HIS A 25 -2.55 -1.88 -13.42
N ARG A 26 -3.60 -1.58 -12.65
CA ARG A 26 -4.36 -0.35 -12.81
C ARG A 26 -3.50 0.87 -12.50
N LEU A 27 -2.65 0.77 -11.49
CA LEU A 27 -1.76 1.85 -11.11
C LEU A 27 -0.71 2.14 -12.19
N HIS A 28 -0.13 1.10 -12.81
CA HIS A 28 0.75 1.26 -13.98
C HIS A 28 0.05 2.03 -15.12
N GLN A 29 -1.21 1.69 -15.43
CA GLN A 29 -1.97 2.39 -16.46
C GLN A 29 -2.16 3.88 -16.13
N LEU A 30 -2.52 4.21 -14.90
CA LEU A 30 -2.74 5.59 -14.46
C LEU A 30 -1.45 6.41 -14.53
N ILE A 31 -0.33 5.85 -14.07
CA ILE A 31 0.97 6.52 -14.13
C ILE A 31 1.40 6.74 -15.59
N ASN A 32 1.22 5.74 -16.45
CA ASN A 32 1.51 5.87 -17.88
C ASN A 32 0.63 6.91 -18.58
N SER A 33 -0.58 7.17 -18.06
CA SER A 33 -1.45 8.26 -18.53
C SER A 33 -1.11 9.64 -17.96
N GLY A 34 -0.08 9.75 -17.11
CA GLY A 34 0.44 11.03 -16.59
C GLY A 34 0.18 11.29 -15.11
N VAL A 35 -0.36 10.34 -14.33
CA VAL A 35 -0.48 10.50 -12.87
C VAL A 35 0.92 10.50 -12.24
N THR A 36 1.22 11.55 -11.48
CA THR A 36 2.51 11.75 -10.79
C THR A 36 2.42 11.68 -9.27
N GLN A 37 1.21 11.62 -8.70
CA GLN A 37 1.00 11.51 -7.27
C GLN A 37 -0.05 10.45 -6.93
N VAL A 38 0.25 9.64 -5.92
CA VAL A 38 -0.63 8.60 -5.40
C VAL A 38 -0.75 8.74 -3.90
N VAL A 39 -1.99 8.68 -3.40
CA VAL A 39 -2.29 8.54 -1.98
C VAL A 39 -2.95 7.18 -1.78
N GLU A 40 -2.27 6.26 -1.11
CA GLU A 40 -2.80 4.93 -0.80
C GLU A 40 -3.37 4.91 0.61
N ILE A 41 -4.70 4.76 0.72
CA ILE A 41 -5.41 4.68 2.00
C ILE A 41 -5.47 3.23 2.47
N ALA A 42 -5.33 3.02 3.79
CA ALA A 42 -5.29 1.69 4.41
C ALA A 42 -4.20 0.80 3.77
N CYS A 43 -3.00 1.37 3.62
CA CYS A 43 -1.90 0.77 2.88
C CYS A 43 -1.33 -0.51 3.52
N GLY A 44 -1.61 -0.75 4.80
CA GLY A 44 -1.05 -1.85 5.59
C GLY A 44 0.47 -1.94 5.45
N LEU A 45 0.99 -3.16 5.34
CA LEU A 45 2.43 -3.42 5.19
C LEU A 45 2.87 -3.73 3.76
N SER A 46 2.04 -3.39 2.76
CA SER A 46 2.41 -3.55 1.36
C SER A 46 3.65 -2.69 1.04
N PRO A 47 4.71 -3.22 0.42
CA PRO A 47 5.88 -2.42 0.00
C PRO A 47 5.63 -1.73 -1.35
N ARG A 48 4.37 -1.47 -1.73
CA ARG A 48 4.01 -0.97 -3.07
C ARG A 48 4.58 0.41 -3.33
N GLY A 49 4.44 1.35 -2.39
CA GLY A 49 4.97 2.71 -2.57
C GLY A 49 6.47 2.70 -2.89
N HIS A 50 7.24 1.91 -2.15
CA HIS A 50 8.67 1.71 -2.41
C HIS A 50 8.96 1.18 -3.82
N ARG A 51 8.32 0.07 -4.23
CA ARG A 51 8.53 -0.53 -5.56
C ARG A 51 8.18 0.44 -6.69
N PHE A 52 7.06 1.15 -6.56
CA PHE A 52 6.60 2.08 -7.59
C PHE A 52 7.48 3.33 -7.67
N CYS A 53 7.95 3.89 -6.54
CA CYS A 53 8.88 5.02 -6.55
C CYS A 53 10.28 4.66 -7.09
N GLN A 54 10.69 3.39 -7.04
CA GLN A 54 11.87 2.90 -7.76
C GLN A 54 11.63 2.81 -9.28
N GLN A 55 10.47 2.29 -9.68
CA GLN A 55 10.12 2.10 -11.10
C GLN A 55 9.81 3.42 -11.82
N TYR A 56 9.23 4.41 -11.12
CA TYR A 56 8.79 5.69 -11.66
C TYR A 56 9.43 6.86 -10.90
N PRO A 57 10.58 7.39 -11.38
CA PRO A 57 11.32 8.45 -10.69
C PRO A 57 10.52 9.74 -10.46
N GLN A 58 9.54 10.02 -11.34
CA GLN A 58 8.65 11.18 -11.25
C GLN A 58 7.52 11.03 -10.21
N LEU A 59 7.32 9.81 -9.68
CA LEU A 59 6.18 9.50 -8.82
C LEU A 59 6.44 9.96 -7.38
N THR A 60 5.46 10.68 -6.83
CA THR A 60 5.30 10.90 -5.39
C THR A 60 4.24 9.94 -4.85
N TYR A 61 4.59 9.14 -3.86
CA TYR A 61 3.72 8.14 -3.26
C TYR A 61 3.59 8.40 -1.76
N ILE A 62 2.36 8.63 -1.32
CA ILE A 62 2.01 8.84 0.08
C ILE A 62 1.20 7.62 0.52
N GLU A 63 1.76 6.86 1.45
CA GLU A 63 1.10 5.71 2.06
C GLU A 63 0.44 6.16 3.36
N THR A 64 -0.85 5.89 3.53
CA THR A 64 -1.60 6.30 4.71
C THR A 64 -2.33 5.14 5.37
N ASP A 65 -2.37 5.17 6.69
CA ASP A 65 -3.06 4.18 7.52
C ASP A 65 -3.33 4.76 8.92
N LEU A 66 -4.06 4.02 9.75
CA LEU A 66 -4.28 4.39 11.14
C LEU A 66 -2.94 4.58 11.87
N PRO A 67 -2.89 5.45 12.91
CA PRO A 67 -1.64 5.90 13.52
C PRO A 67 -0.64 4.78 13.86
N ASP A 68 -1.11 3.69 14.47
CA ASP A 68 -0.24 2.58 14.87
C ASP A 68 0.28 1.77 13.68
N MET A 69 -0.55 1.56 12.65
CA MET A 69 -0.12 0.87 11.43
C MET A 69 0.88 1.71 10.64
N ALA A 70 0.59 3.00 10.47
CA ALA A 70 1.49 3.95 9.81
C ALA A 70 2.84 4.02 10.53
N ARG A 71 2.85 4.14 11.87
CA ARG A 71 4.08 4.13 12.68
C ARG A 71 4.88 2.85 12.50
N ARG A 72 4.21 1.69 12.54
CA ARG A 72 4.84 0.38 12.32
C ARG A 72 5.49 0.30 10.93
N LYS A 73 4.77 0.70 9.90
CA LYS A 73 5.29 0.68 8.52
C LYS A 73 6.47 1.63 8.34
N GLN A 74 6.34 2.85 8.86
CA GLN A 74 7.41 3.85 8.81
C GLN A 74 8.69 3.32 9.46
N HIS A 75 8.58 2.68 10.63
CA HIS A 75 9.73 2.07 11.30
C HIS A 75 10.44 1.04 10.40
N LEU A 76 9.70 0.08 9.85
CA LEU A 76 10.25 -0.95 8.95
C LEU A 76 10.94 -0.34 7.71
N LEU A 77 10.30 0.66 7.10
CA LEU A 77 10.85 1.30 5.91
C LEU A 77 12.07 2.19 6.21
N THR A 78 12.12 2.81 7.40
CA THR A 78 13.30 3.53 7.88
C THR A 78 14.46 2.58 8.15
N GLU A 79 14.23 1.44 8.80
CA GLU A 79 15.26 0.42 9.05
C GLU A 79 15.93 -0.06 7.76
N HIS A 80 15.15 -0.20 6.69
CA HIS A 80 15.64 -0.57 5.36
C HIS A 80 16.13 0.60 4.51
N GLN A 81 16.07 1.85 5.00
CA GLN A 81 16.49 3.06 4.28
C GLN A 81 15.79 3.27 2.93
N VAL A 82 14.50 2.92 2.85
CA VAL A 82 13.71 2.95 1.60
C VAL A 82 12.68 4.09 1.52
N LEU A 83 12.65 4.97 2.54
CA LEU A 83 11.87 6.21 2.50
C LEU A 83 12.65 7.32 1.79
N SER A 84 11.91 8.26 1.21
CA SER A 84 12.49 9.46 0.59
C SER A 84 11.48 10.60 0.62
N GLU A 85 11.85 11.80 0.18
CA GLU A 85 10.89 12.92 0.07
C GLU A 85 9.69 12.58 -0.82
N ARG A 86 9.90 11.73 -1.83
CA ARG A 86 8.86 11.25 -2.75
C ARG A 86 8.09 10.05 -2.23
N HIS A 87 8.62 9.30 -1.26
CA HIS A 87 7.98 8.11 -0.71
C HIS A 87 7.83 8.26 0.81
N ARG A 88 6.61 8.61 1.24
CA ARG A 88 6.30 8.97 2.63
C ARG A 88 5.20 8.09 3.18
N VAL A 89 5.28 7.77 4.46
CA VAL A 89 4.18 7.18 5.23
C VAL A 89 3.62 8.26 6.14
N MET A 90 2.30 8.46 6.13
CA MET A 90 1.62 9.45 6.95
C MET A 90 0.45 8.80 7.69
N PRO A 91 0.30 9.03 9.00
CA PRO A 91 -0.87 8.55 9.71
C PRO A 91 -2.13 9.33 9.27
N ILE A 92 -3.26 8.63 9.17
CA ILE A 92 -4.59 9.21 8.96
C ILE A 92 -5.64 8.40 9.74
N ASN A 93 -6.61 9.08 10.34
CA ASN A 93 -7.84 8.43 10.78
C ASN A 93 -8.92 8.60 9.70
N ILE A 94 -9.11 7.58 8.86
CA ILE A 94 -10.08 7.65 7.75
C ILE A 94 -11.55 7.69 8.24
N PHE A 95 -11.79 7.42 9.51
CA PHE A 95 -13.11 7.48 10.13
C PHE A 95 -13.42 8.83 10.78
N ALA A 96 -12.46 9.76 10.81
CA ALA A 96 -12.66 11.07 11.40
C ALA A 96 -13.44 11.98 10.42
N ASP A 97 -14.46 12.66 10.92
CA ASP A 97 -15.28 13.60 10.13
C ASP A 97 -14.57 14.93 9.84
N VAL A 98 -13.62 15.32 10.70
CA VAL A 98 -12.77 16.52 10.60
C VAL A 98 -11.39 16.21 11.25
N GLY A 99 -10.29 16.82 10.80
CA GLY A 99 -8.92 16.54 11.33
C GLY A 99 -8.61 17.27 12.65
N GLU A 100 -7.62 16.92 13.49
CA GLU A 100 -6.42 16.06 13.35
C GLU A 100 -6.53 14.66 14.02
N LEU A 101 -5.42 13.91 13.94
CA LEU A 101 -5.19 12.47 14.23
C LEU A 101 -5.68 11.92 15.57
#